data_AF-A0A372IHG8-F1
#
_entry.id   AF-A0A372IHG8-F1
#
_cell.length_a   1.000
_cell.length_b   1.000
_cell.length_c   1.000
_cell.angle_alpha   90.00
_cell.angle_beta   90.00
_cell.angle_gamma   90.00
#
_symmetry.space_group_name_H-M   'P 1'
#
loop_
_entity.id
_entity.type
_entity.pdbx_description
1 polymer ?
#
loop_
_entity_poly.entity_id
_entity_poly.type
_entity_poly.pdbx_seq_one_letter_code
_entity_poly.pdbx_strand_id
1 'polypeptide(L)'
;MTSDTLDDAATGRITQFALGEGGATTVDWTVLAGGVVGLGIATMAVVSRGTEDLSNDIGLTLSGIASAGGQLLASLDFDDGMGPFVGGNVRDVPGFGPMLLLDGTDNRGGIGTSATFDLDPDAPYTQIAFDMAFIDSWDGETAYVYLNGEPVALGTFTHIDHPYLNTGDLPPQMEELGVVSVDFGEATASQGGYFNASHASHYIDYTQPVQITMATNGASTLDIGFGTDLNSSYQDESLGIDALTVASADSP
;
A
#
# COMPACT_ATOMS: atom_id res chain seq x y z
N MET A 1 -50.14 31.71 37.16
CA MET A 1 -50.70 32.14 35.87
C MET A 1 -49.82 33.28 35.36
N THR A 2 -48.57 32.99 35.00
CA THR A 2 -47.56 34.01 34.61
C THR A 2 -46.48 33.45 33.65
N SER A 3 -46.57 32.20 33.20
CA SER A 3 -45.59 31.66 32.23
C SER A 3 -45.95 31.94 30.77
N ASP A 4 -47.24 32.13 30.45
CA ASP A 4 -47.73 32.21 29.06
C ASP A 4 -47.36 33.52 28.33
N THR A 5 -47.25 34.63 29.05
CA THR A 5 -47.03 35.95 28.42
C THR A 5 -45.58 36.23 28.06
N LEU A 6 -44.63 35.51 28.66
CA LEU A 6 -43.21 35.60 28.34
C LEU A 6 -42.88 34.85 27.04
N ASP A 7 -43.54 33.72 26.80
CA ASP A 7 -43.39 32.92 25.57
C ASP A 7 -43.97 33.63 24.34
N ASP A 8 -45.12 34.30 24.47
CA ASP A 8 -45.76 35.04 23.37
C ASP A 8 -44.92 36.25 22.92
N ALA A 9 -44.33 36.98 23.87
CA ALA A 9 -43.48 38.13 23.58
C ALA A 9 -42.14 37.72 22.96
N ALA A 10 -41.57 36.58 23.38
CA ALA A 10 -40.37 36.01 22.77
C ALA A 10 -40.63 35.54 21.34
N THR A 11 -41.77 34.86 21.13
CA THR A 11 -42.21 34.36 19.82
C THR A 11 -42.44 35.50 18.82
N GLY A 12 -43.06 36.61 19.26
CA GLY A 12 -43.26 37.80 18.43
C GLY A 12 -41.95 38.47 17.97
N ARG A 13 -40.93 38.50 18.83
CA ARG A 13 -39.61 39.08 18.50
C ARG A 13 -38.82 38.23 17.52
N ILE A 14 -38.86 36.91 17.65
CA ILE A 14 -38.20 35.98 16.70
C ILE A 14 -38.86 36.08 15.33
N THR A 15 -40.18 36.17 15.27
CA THR A 15 -40.93 36.31 14.00
C THR A 15 -40.59 37.64 13.31
N GLN A 16 -40.49 38.75 14.04
CA GLN A 16 -40.06 40.03 13.48
C GLN A 16 -38.61 40.02 12.99
N PHE A 17 -37.72 39.31 13.68
CA PHE A 17 -36.33 39.15 13.23
C PHE A 17 -36.28 38.32 11.94
N ALA A 18 -36.95 37.16 11.89
CA ALA A 18 -36.95 36.27 10.74
C ALA A 18 -37.55 36.89 9.47
N LEU A 19 -38.52 37.81 9.62
CA LEU A 19 -39.16 38.50 8.51
C LEU A 19 -38.54 39.87 8.17
N GLY A 20 -37.62 40.37 9.01
CA GLY A 20 -36.98 41.66 8.82
C GLY A 20 -35.68 41.58 8.02
N GLU A 21 -35.32 42.66 7.31
CA GLU A 21 -34.09 42.74 6.50
C GLU A 21 -32.82 42.46 7.33
N GLY A 22 -32.80 42.88 8.60
CA GLY A 22 -31.69 42.62 9.52
C GLY A 22 -31.49 41.13 9.82
N GLY A 23 -32.57 40.37 10.04
CA GLY A 23 -32.46 38.93 10.27
C GLY A 23 -32.12 38.16 9.00
N ALA A 24 -32.69 38.54 7.85
CA ALA A 24 -32.30 37.98 6.56
C ALA A 24 -30.79 38.17 6.27
N THR A 25 -30.27 39.38 6.53
CA THR A 25 -28.84 39.69 6.35
C THR A 25 -27.96 38.89 7.32
N THR A 26 -28.36 38.74 8.59
CA THR A 26 -27.62 37.94 9.57
C THR A 26 -27.59 36.45 9.18
N VAL A 27 -28.70 35.91 8.68
CA VAL A 27 -28.75 34.52 8.20
C VAL A 27 -27.84 34.32 7.00
N ASP A 28 -27.85 35.24 6.01
CA ASP A 28 -26.98 35.17 4.84
C ASP A 28 -25.49 35.16 5.22
N TRP A 29 -25.08 36.08 6.10
CA TRP A 29 -23.72 36.09 6.64
C TRP A 29 -23.35 34.81 7.39
N THR A 30 -24.29 34.24 8.15
CA THR A 30 -24.05 33.00 8.90
C THR A 30 -23.87 31.82 7.95
N VAL A 31 -24.69 31.72 6.91
CA VAL A 31 -24.58 30.65 5.89
C VAL A 31 -23.29 30.81 5.08
N LEU A 32 -22.95 32.03 4.67
CA LEU A 32 -21.72 32.31 3.93
C LEU A 32 -20.48 32.00 4.78
N ALA A 33 -20.46 32.44 6.04
CA ALA A 33 -19.37 32.13 6.97
C ALA A 33 -19.25 30.62 7.20
N GLY A 34 -20.38 29.93 7.40
CA GLY A 34 -20.42 28.47 7.52
C GLY A 34 -19.90 27.76 6.27
N GLY A 35 -20.26 28.25 5.08
CA GLY A 35 -19.79 27.72 3.81
C GLY A 35 -18.29 27.89 3.61
N VAL A 36 -17.74 29.06 3.96
CA VAL A 36 -16.28 29.31 3.88
C VAL A 36 -15.51 28.43 4.87
N VAL A 37 -16.01 28.24 6.09
CA VAL A 37 -15.39 27.33 7.06
C VAL A 37 -15.46 25.87 6.58
N GLY A 38 -16.61 25.44 6.08
CA GLY A 38 -16.78 24.10 5.51
C GLY A 38 -15.84 23.82 4.34
N LEU A 39 -15.70 24.80 3.43
CA LEU A 39 -14.72 24.73 2.34
C LEU A 39 -13.29 24.67 2.89
N GLY A 40 -12.96 25.49 3.89
CA GLY A 40 -11.65 25.48 4.53
C GLY A 40 -11.27 24.09 5.08
N ILE A 41 -12.19 23.45 5.82
CA ILE A 41 -12.00 22.10 6.35
C ILE A 41 -11.81 21.08 5.22
N ALA A 42 -12.64 21.15 4.16
CA ALA A 42 -12.51 20.26 3.01
C ALA A 42 -11.16 20.42 2.30
N THR A 43 -10.70 21.66 2.10
CA THR A 43 -9.39 21.92 1.49
C THR A 43 -8.23 21.43 2.37
N MET A 44 -8.33 21.60 3.69
CA MET A 44 -7.31 21.10 4.61
C MET A 44 -7.21 19.57 4.59
N ALA A 45 -8.33 18.85 4.46
CA ALA A 45 -8.32 17.40 4.35
C ALA A 45 -7.63 16.89 3.07
N VAL A 46 -7.82 17.59 1.94
CA VAL A 46 -7.14 17.26 0.68
C VAL A 46 -5.64 17.56 0.77
N VAL A 47 -5.28 18.73 1.31
CA VAL A 47 -3.88 19.13 1.47
C VAL A 47 -3.17 18.20 2.45
N SER A 48 -3.78 17.87 3.59
CA SER A 48 -3.15 17.01 4.59
C SER A 48 -2.82 15.63 4.04
N ARG A 49 -3.75 15.03 3.28
CA ARG A 49 -3.53 13.75 2.61
C ARG A 49 -2.37 13.86 1.60
N GLY A 50 -2.44 14.81 0.67
CA GLY A 50 -1.35 14.96 -0.30
C GLY A 50 0.01 15.30 0.31
N THR A 51 0.06 15.95 1.49
CA THR A 51 1.33 16.15 2.22
C THR A 51 1.81 14.90 2.97
N GLU A 52 0.90 14.03 3.39
CA GLU A 52 1.20 12.74 4.01
C GLU A 52 1.78 11.79 2.96
N ASP A 53 1.08 11.64 1.82
CA ASP A 53 1.52 10.86 0.66
C ASP A 53 2.93 11.30 0.22
N LEU A 54 3.14 12.61 0.01
CA LEU A 54 4.45 13.15 -0.35
C LEU A 54 5.54 12.89 0.71
N SER A 55 5.18 12.91 1.99
CA SER A 55 6.14 12.63 3.07
C SER A 55 6.55 11.16 3.08
N ASN A 56 5.61 10.26 2.80
CA ASN A 56 5.85 8.83 2.67
C ASN A 56 6.69 8.53 1.42
N ASP A 57 6.36 9.12 0.27
CA ASP A 57 7.13 9.06 -0.98
C ASP A 57 8.60 9.45 -0.78
N ILE A 58 8.84 10.56 -0.07
CA ILE A 58 10.19 11.01 0.25
C ILE A 58 10.89 10.00 1.15
N GLY A 59 10.18 9.43 2.13
CA GLY A 59 10.69 8.38 3.01
C GLY A 59 11.11 7.14 2.23
N LEU A 60 10.25 6.64 1.34
CA LEU A 60 10.51 5.49 0.47
C LEU A 60 11.68 5.77 -0.48
N THR A 61 11.68 6.94 -1.12
CA THR A 61 12.78 7.39 -1.99
C THR A 61 14.11 7.41 -1.25
N LEU A 62 14.15 7.98 -0.05
CA LEU A 62 15.37 8.06 0.76
C LEU A 62 15.80 6.68 1.25
N SER A 63 14.86 5.80 1.61
CA SER A 63 15.13 4.42 2.00
C SER A 63 15.77 3.63 0.86
N GLY A 64 15.21 3.72 -0.35
CA GLY A 64 15.75 3.08 -1.55
C GLY A 64 17.14 3.60 -1.91
N ILE A 65 17.37 4.91 -1.86
CA ILE A 65 18.70 5.49 -2.12
C ILE A 65 19.72 5.05 -1.04
N ALA A 66 19.32 5.06 0.23
CA ALA A 66 20.22 4.71 1.34
C ALA A 66 20.60 3.23 1.35
N SER A 67 19.68 2.35 0.95
CA SER A 67 19.89 0.90 0.90
C SER A 67 20.68 0.43 -0.31
N ALA A 68 20.49 1.05 -1.48
CA ALA A 68 21.20 0.67 -2.70
C ALA A 68 22.57 1.34 -2.85
N GLY A 69 22.77 2.53 -2.27
CA GLY A 69 24.01 3.29 -2.41
C GLY A 69 24.23 3.91 -3.81
N GLY A 70 23.32 3.69 -4.76
CA GLY A 70 23.32 4.24 -6.11
C GLY A 70 22.09 5.10 -6.42
N GLN A 71 21.59 5.05 -7.67
CA GLN A 71 20.47 5.85 -8.15
C GLN A 71 19.15 5.09 -8.01
N LEU A 72 18.13 5.73 -7.44
CA LEU A 72 16.76 5.22 -7.50
C LEU A 72 16.20 5.35 -8.92
N LEU A 73 15.71 4.24 -9.47
CA LEU A 73 15.20 4.12 -10.83
C LEU A 73 13.66 4.08 -10.85
N ALA A 74 13.05 3.43 -9.86
CA ALA A 74 11.61 3.40 -9.66
C ALA A 74 11.25 3.33 -8.17
N SER A 75 10.10 3.90 -7.81
CA SER A 75 9.48 3.82 -6.48
C SER A 75 7.96 3.76 -6.67
N LEU A 76 7.31 2.81 -6.00
CA LEU A 76 5.87 2.57 -6.09
C LEU A 76 5.34 2.18 -4.70
N ASP A 77 4.48 3.02 -4.14
CA ASP A 77 3.70 2.80 -2.91
C ASP A 77 2.22 2.48 -3.20
N PHE A 78 1.85 2.49 -4.49
CA PHE A 78 0.52 2.17 -4.99
C PHE A 78 -0.62 3.09 -4.53
N ASP A 79 -0.35 4.23 -3.89
CA ASP A 79 -1.37 5.21 -3.47
C ASP A 79 -2.09 5.84 -4.69
N ASP A 80 -1.35 6.02 -5.79
CA ASP A 80 -1.86 6.53 -7.07
C ASP A 80 -2.33 5.41 -8.03
N GLY A 81 -2.36 4.16 -7.56
CA GLY A 81 -2.79 2.99 -8.32
C GLY A 81 -1.63 2.11 -8.81
N MET A 82 -1.90 1.25 -9.80
CA MET A 82 -1.02 0.14 -10.18
C MET A 82 0.30 0.55 -10.86
N GLY A 83 0.47 1.82 -11.23
CA GLY A 83 1.64 2.28 -11.98
C GLY A 83 1.85 1.48 -13.27
N PRO A 84 3.06 0.93 -13.52
CA PRO A 84 3.36 0.16 -14.73
C PRO A 84 2.85 -1.29 -14.70
N PHE A 85 2.30 -1.77 -13.58
CA PHE A 85 1.89 -3.17 -13.44
C PHE A 85 0.69 -3.51 -14.31
N VAL A 86 0.73 -4.72 -14.87
CA VAL A 86 -0.37 -5.35 -15.61
C VAL A 86 -0.79 -6.61 -14.85
N GLY A 87 -2.09 -6.73 -14.54
CA GLY A 87 -2.63 -7.81 -13.72
C GLY A 87 -2.63 -7.49 -12.23
N GLY A 88 -3.43 -8.18 -11.43
CA GLY A 88 -3.69 -7.83 -10.03
C GLY A 88 -4.56 -6.57 -9.89
N ASN A 89 -4.77 -6.12 -8.64
CA ASN A 89 -5.58 -4.93 -8.34
C ASN A 89 -5.00 -4.15 -7.18
N VAL A 90 -4.88 -2.83 -7.31
CA VAL A 90 -4.62 -1.99 -6.12
C VAL A 90 -5.88 -1.87 -5.29
N ARG A 91 -5.76 -2.16 -3.98
CA ARG A 91 -6.86 -2.06 -3.02
C ARG A 91 -6.38 -1.42 -1.73
N ASP A 92 -7.24 -0.59 -1.16
CA ASP A 92 -7.08 -0.08 0.20
C ASP A 92 -7.37 -1.21 1.19
N VAL A 93 -6.31 -1.75 1.80
CA VAL A 93 -6.40 -2.79 2.82
C VAL A 93 -6.40 -2.09 4.18
N PRO A 94 -7.45 -2.27 5.00
CA PRO A 94 -7.49 -1.66 6.32
C PRO A 94 -6.19 -1.93 7.09
N GLY A 95 -5.63 -0.89 7.72
CA GLY A 95 -4.40 -1.00 8.52
C GLY A 95 -3.08 -1.05 7.75
N PHE A 96 -3.11 -1.30 6.44
CA PHE A 96 -1.93 -1.22 5.58
C PHE A 96 -1.99 -0.08 4.56
N GLY A 97 -3.19 0.30 4.12
CA GLY A 97 -3.38 1.29 3.05
C GLY A 97 -3.48 0.66 1.66
N PRO A 98 -3.41 1.48 0.61
CA PRO A 98 -3.37 1.02 -0.78
C PRO A 98 -2.16 0.12 -1.04
N MET A 99 -2.41 -1.05 -1.62
CA MET A 99 -1.34 -1.98 -2.02
C MET A 99 -1.75 -2.76 -3.25
N LEU A 100 -0.75 -3.23 -4.01
CA LEU A 100 -0.98 -4.16 -5.11
C LEU A 100 -1.34 -5.53 -4.55
N LEU A 101 -2.60 -5.92 -4.68
CA LEU A 101 -3.17 -7.11 -4.07
C LEU A 101 -3.37 -8.21 -5.12
N LEU A 102 -2.98 -9.43 -4.77
CA LEU A 102 -3.28 -10.66 -5.48
C LEU A 102 -4.13 -11.59 -4.59
N ASP A 103 -5.09 -12.27 -5.20
CA ASP A 103 -5.90 -13.31 -4.56
C ASP A 103 -5.97 -14.59 -5.43
N GLY A 104 -6.76 -15.58 -5.01
CA GLY A 104 -6.90 -16.84 -5.74
C GLY A 104 -7.61 -16.78 -7.09
N THR A 105 -8.03 -15.58 -7.53
CA THR A 105 -8.49 -15.30 -8.88
C THR A 105 -7.39 -14.71 -9.77
N ASP A 106 -6.34 -14.13 -9.18
CA ASP A 106 -5.25 -13.43 -9.84
C ASP A 106 -4.05 -14.36 -10.17
N ASN A 107 -4.37 -15.48 -10.85
CA ASN A 107 -3.46 -16.56 -11.29
C ASN A 107 -3.10 -17.57 -10.17
N ARG A 108 -3.32 -18.87 -10.42
CA ARG A 108 -3.05 -19.97 -9.47
C ARG A 108 -1.71 -20.64 -9.77
N GLY A 109 -0.63 -20.09 -9.23
CA GLY A 109 0.74 -20.63 -9.36
C GLY A 109 1.51 -20.11 -10.58
N GLY A 110 1.18 -18.92 -11.07
CA GLY A 110 1.89 -18.23 -12.15
C GLY A 110 2.01 -16.72 -11.89
N ILE A 111 2.52 -15.96 -12.87
CA ILE A 111 2.63 -14.50 -12.78
C ILE A 111 1.22 -13.89 -12.79
N GLY A 112 0.77 -13.40 -11.63
CA GLY A 112 -0.53 -12.73 -11.49
C GLY A 112 -0.47 -11.25 -11.87
N THR A 113 0.67 -10.63 -11.61
CA THR A 113 0.97 -9.25 -12.00
C THR A 113 2.44 -9.10 -12.37
N SER A 114 2.76 -8.22 -13.34
CA SER A 114 4.15 -7.86 -13.62
C SER A 114 4.30 -6.46 -14.22
N ALA A 115 5.50 -5.91 -14.07
CA ALA A 115 5.92 -4.65 -14.67
C ALA A 115 7.38 -4.74 -15.14
N THR A 116 7.67 -4.07 -16.25
CA THR A 116 9.04 -3.90 -16.74
C THR A 116 9.58 -2.54 -16.30
N PHE A 117 10.77 -2.55 -15.71
CA PHE A 117 11.48 -1.38 -15.21
C PHE A 117 12.75 -1.14 -16.02
N ASP A 118 13.09 0.13 -16.24
CA ASP A 118 14.39 0.51 -16.81
C ASP A 118 15.50 0.32 -15.76
N LEU A 119 16.65 -0.20 -16.21
CA LEU A 119 17.86 -0.36 -15.41
C LEU A 119 18.96 0.60 -15.86
N ASP A 120 19.93 0.83 -14.99
CA ASP A 120 21.21 1.44 -15.36
C ASP A 120 22.20 0.36 -15.84
N PRO A 121 22.44 0.21 -17.16
CA PRO A 121 23.32 -0.83 -17.67
C PRO A 121 24.80 -0.64 -17.28
N ASP A 122 25.20 0.55 -16.83
CA ASP A 122 26.56 0.84 -16.40
C ASP A 122 26.79 0.50 -14.91
N ALA A 123 25.71 0.35 -14.13
CA ALA A 123 25.80 -0.06 -12.73
C ALA A 123 26.13 -1.56 -12.60
N PRO A 124 26.99 -1.96 -11.66
CA PRO A 124 27.35 -3.36 -11.50
C PRO A 124 26.19 -4.20 -10.93
N TYR A 125 25.35 -3.61 -10.07
CA TYR A 125 24.22 -4.28 -9.45
C TYR A 125 22.93 -3.47 -9.57
N THR A 126 21.83 -4.20 -9.48
CA THR A 126 20.47 -3.68 -9.32
C THR A 126 19.93 -4.22 -8.01
N GLN A 127 19.36 -3.34 -7.20
CA GLN A 127 18.69 -3.67 -5.97
C GLN A 127 17.17 -3.46 -6.14
N ILE A 128 16.40 -4.43 -5.69
CA ILE A 128 14.95 -4.43 -5.69
C ILE A 128 14.53 -4.59 -4.24
N ALA A 129 13.73 -3.69 -3.71
CA ALA A 129 13.20 -3.83 -2.35
C ALA A 129 11.70 -3.56 -2.35
N PHE A 130 10.94 -4.31 -1.55
CA PHE A 130 9.49 -4.16 -1.41
C PHE A 130 9.05 -4.79 -0.10
N ASP A 131 7.87 -4.40 0.37
CA ASP A 131 7.18 -5.05 1.48
C ASP A 131 6.16 -6.05 0.92
N MET A 132 6.13 -7.24 1.51
CA MET A 132 5.06 -8.21 1.27
C MET A 132 4.13 -8.26 2.46
N ALA A 133 2.84 -8.16 2.20
CA ALA A 133 1.79 -8.35 3.18
C ALA A 133 1.11 -9.71 2.99
N PHE A 134 1.08 -10.52 4.04
CA PHE A 134 0.34 -11.79 4.09
C PHE A 134 -0.92 -11.56 4.90
N ILE A 135 -2.06 -11.65 4.22
CA ILE A 135 -3.34 -11.28 4.81
C ILE A 135 -4.20 -12.53 4.96
N ASP A 136 -4.71 -12.67 6.18
CA ASP A 136 -5.63 -13.67 6.72
C ASP A 136 -5.04 -15.09 6.64
N SER A 137 -5.85 -16.13 6.43
CA SER A 137 -5.45 -17.50 6.77
C SER A 137 -4.94 -18.31 5.57
N TRP A 138 -3.66 -18.22 5.25
CA TRP A 138 -3.07 -19.11 4.23
C TRP A 138 -3.00 -20.54 4.78
N ASP A 139 -3.42 -21.56 4.04
CA ASP A 139 -3.49 -22.95 4.48
C ASP A 139 -2.41 -23.88 3.90
N GLY A 140 -1.50 -23.32 3.12
CA GLY A 140 -0.35 -24.02 2.54
C GLY A 140 0.11 -23.42 1.21
N GLU A 141 -0.31 -22.19 0.91
CA GLU A 141 -0.06 -21.52 -0.35
C GLU A 141 1.27 -20.80 -0.37
N THR A 142 1.71 -20.52 -1.58
CA THR A 142 3.01 -20.01 -1.92
C THR A 142 2.89 -18.63 -2.54
N ALA A 143 3.69 -17.69 -2.06
CA ALA A 143 3.95 -16.44 -2.75
C ALA A 143 5.14 -16.61 -3.69
N TYR A 144 5.04 -16.04 -4.88
CA TYR A 144 6.06 -16.11 -5.92
C TYR A 144 6.51 -14.70 -6.30
N VAL A 145 7.83 -14.51 -6.33
CA VAL A 145 8.47 -13.36 -7.00
C VAL A 145 9.12 -13.86 -8.28
N TYR A 146 8.93 -13.16 -9.39
CA TYR A 146 9.47 -13.48 -10.69
C TYR A 146 10.40 -12.37 -11.17
N LEU A 147 11.55 -12.75 -11.74
CA LEU A 147 12.44 -11.84 -12.45
C LEU A 147 12.63 -12.36 -13.86
N ASN A 148 12.35 -11.52 -14.85
CA ASN A 148 12.37 -11.88 -16.28
C ASN A 148 11.51 -13.13 -16.59
N GLY A 149 10.39 -13.27 -15.89
CA GLY A 149 9.46 -14.39 -16.02
C GLY A 149 9.87 -15.69 -15.31
N GLU A 150 11.04 -15.72 -14.66
CA GLU A 150 11.54 -16.88 -13.93
C GLU A 150 11.36 -16.68 -12.41
N PRO A 151 10.93 -17.70 -11.65
CA PRO A 151 10.69 -17.57 -10.22
C PRO A 151 12.00 -17.46 -9.42
N VAL A 152 12.11 -16.45 -8.55
CA VAL A 152 13.31 -16.08 -7.78
C VAL A 152 13.09 -15.83 -6.29
N ALA A 153 11.92 -16.08 -5.71
CA ALA A 153 11.78 -16.16 -4.26
C ALA A 153 10.46 -16.82 -3.91
N LEU A 154 10.48 -17.61 -2.83
CA LEU A 154 9.41 -18.52 -2.46
C LEU A 154 9.23 -18.50 -0.94
N GLY A 155 7.99 -18.31 -0.50
CA GLY A 155 7.56 -18.69 0.84
C GLY A 155 6.27 -19.46 0.73
N THR A 156 6.19 -20.62 1.38
CA THR A 156 4.93 -21.32 1.62
C THR A 156 4.44 -20.95 3.00
N PHE A 157 3.22 -20.42 3.11
CA PHE A 157 2.68 -19.90 4.37
C PHE A 157 1.57 -20.80 4.90
N THR A 158 1.45 -20.86 6.22
CA THR A 158 0.39 -21.62 6.90
C THR A 158 -0.26 -20.79 8.01
N HIS A 159 -1.52 -21.11 8.31
CA HIS A 159 -2.42 -20.37 9.20
C HIS A 159 -2.00 -20.29 10.68
N ILE A 160 -0.93 -20.96 11.08
CA ILE A 160 -0.44 -21.04 12.48
C ILE A 160 1.03 -20.65 12.58
N ASP A 161 1.82 -21.01 11.58
CA ASP A 161 3.22 -20.67 11.47
C ASP A 161 3.37 -19.95 10.14
N HIS A 162 3.34 -18.60 10.14
CA HIS A 162 3.89 -17.84 9.02
C HIS A 162 5.40 -18.02 9.12
N PRO A 163 6.00 -18.97 8.37
CA PRO A 163 7.42 -19.18 8.50
C PRO A 163 8.10 -17.94 7.94
N TYR A 164 9.10 -17.46 8.67
CA TYR A 164 10.05 -16.49 8.15
C TYR A 164 10.56 -16.99 6.81
N LEU A 165 10.48 -16.17 5.76
CA LEU A 165 11.26 -16.42 4.56
C LEU A 165 12.72 -16.58 5.00
N ASN A 166 13.23 -17.80 4.88
CA ASN A 166 14.60 -18.13 5.24
C ASN A 166 15.33 -18.52 3.94
N THR A 167 16.53 -18.00 3.79
CA THR A 167 17.46 -18.16 2.65
C THR A 167 17.89 -19.61 2.34
N GLY A 168 17.25 -20.60 2.95
CA GLY A 168 17.69 -22.00 2.98
C GLY A 168 17.63 -22.73 1.65
N ASP A 169 16.80 -22.30 0.70
CA ASP A 169 16.69 -22.90 -0.64
C ASP A 169 16.41 -21.82 -1.69
N LEU A 170 17.41 -20.99 -2.01
CA LEU A 170 17.34 -20.18 -3.24
C LEU A 170 17.30 -21.16 -4.44
N PRO A 171 16.28 -21.11 -5.33
CA PRO A 171 16.23 -21.99 -6.49
C PRO A 171 17.49 -21.84 -7.35
N PRO A 172 18.03 -22.94 -7.93
CA PRO A 172 19.22 -22.89 -8.78
C PRO A 172 19.16 -21.83 -9.91
N GLN A 173 17.95 -21.52 -10.36
CA GLN A 173 17.66 -20.53 -11.41
C GLN A 173 18.04 -19.09 -11.01
N MET A 174 18.13 -18.77 -9.71
CA MET A 174 18.52 -17.44 -9.24
C MET A 174 19.96 -17.07 -9.61
N GLU A 175 20.89 -18.02 -9.53
CA GLU A 175 22.28 -17.79 -9.94
C GLU A 175 22.37 -17.50 -11.45
N GLU A 176 21.54 -18.17 -12.27
CA GLU A 176 21.47 -17.95 -13.72
C GLU A 176 20.90 -16.57 -14.08
N LEU A 177 19.99 -16.04 -13.25
CA LEU A 177 19.45 -14.69 -13.37
C LEU A 177 20.39 -13.61 -12.81
N GLY A 178 21.51 -14.02 -12.20
CA GLY A 178 22.49 -13.12 -11.62
C GLY A 178 22.10 -12.59 -10.25
N VAL A 179 21.12 -13.17 -9.56
CA VAL A 179 20.80 -12.81 -8.17
C VAL A 179 21.98 -13.21 -7.28
N VAL A 180 22.47 -12.24 -6.51
CA VAL A 180 23.65 -12.38 -5.65
C VAL A 180 23.24 -12.51 -4.18
N SER A 181 22.17 -11.85 -3.78
CA SER A 181 21.63 -11.91 -2.42
C SER A 181 20.11 -11.71 -2.44
N VAL A 182 19.45 -12.39 -1.49
CA VAL A 182 18.08 -12.10 -1.09
C VAL A 182 18.10 -11.96 0.42
N ASP A 183 17.74 -10.78 0.92
CA ASP A 183 17.56 -10.49 2.32
C ASP A 183 16.07 -10.42 2.65
N PHE A 184 15.69 -11.14 3.71
CA PHE A 184 14.35 -11.14 4.24
C PHE A 184 14.42 -10.52 5.62
N GLY A 185 13.91 -9.30 5.76
CA GLY A 185 13.92 -8.65 7.06
C GLY A 185 12.93 -9.29 8.03
N GLU A 186 12.88 -8.75 9.24
CA GLU A 186 12.01 -9.24 10.31
C GLU A 186 10.54 -9.08 9.93
N ALA A 187 9.80 -10.18 9.96
CA ALA A 187 8.35 -10.16 9.76
C ALA A 187 7.67 -9.46 10.95
N THR A 188 6.84 -8.47 10.65
CA THR A 188 6.10 -7.69 11.66
C THR A 188 4.64 -8.12 11.65
N ALA A 189 4.18 -8.59 12.80
CA ALA A 189 2.76 -8.90 13.02
C ALA A 189 1.94 -7.60 13.04
N SER A 190 0.85 -7.60 12.31
CA SER A 190 -0.19 -6.57 12.28
C SER A 190 -1.44 -7.04 13.04
N GLN A 191 -2.53 -6.28 12.96
CA GLN A 191 -3.83 -6.75 13.45
C GLN A 191 -4.38 -7.79 12.46
N GLY A 192 -5.03 -8.85 12.97
CA GLY A 192 -5.75 -9.79 12.12
C GLY A 192 -7.14 -9.30 11.70
N GLY A 193 -7.71 -9.93 10.67
CA GLY A 193 -9.13 -9.82 10.35
C GLY A 193 -9.52 -8.48 9.72
N TYR A 194 -8.64 -7.89 8.92
CA TYR A 194 -8.91 -6.63 8.23
C TYR A 194 -10.12 -6.68 7.28
N PHE A 195 -10.37 -7.82 6.66
CA PHE A 195 -11.56 -8.04 5.83
C PHE A 195 -12.70 -8.74 6.58
N ASN A 196 -12.37 -9.48 7.65
CA ASN A 196 -13.35 -10.15 8.48
C ASN A 196 -13.00 -10.07 9.97
N ALA A 197 -13.73 -9.23 10.71
CA ALA A 197 -13.51 -9.04 12.15
C ALA A 197 -13.68 -10.32 12.98
N SER A 198 -14.35 -11.38 12.48
CA SER A 198 -14.42 -12.67 13.17
C SER A 198 -13.10 -13.45 13.14
N HIS A 199 -12.18 -13.08 12.23
CA HIS A 199 -10.85 -13.67 12.07
C HIS A 199 -9.77 -12.95 12.89
N ALA A 200 -10.08 -11.77 13.45
CA ALA A 200 -9.12 -10.91 14.12
C ALA A 200 -8.37 -11.51 15.32
N SER A 201 -8.91 -12.58 15.93
CA SER A 201 -8.28 -13.30 17.04
C SER A 201 -7.63 -14.63 16.64
N HIS A 202 -7.68 -15.01 15.36
CA HIS A 202 -7.29 -16.33 14.88
C HIS A 202 -6.20 -16.28 13.81
N TYR A 203 -6.24 -15.27 12.93
CA TYR A 203 -5.31 -15.13 11.81
C TYR A 203 -4.70 -13.74 11.87
N ILE A 204 -3.42 -13.68 12.23
CA ILE A 204 -2.66 -12.44 12.36
C ILE A 204 -2.07 -12.14 11.00
N ASP A 205 -2.26 -10.90 10.52
CA ASP A 205 -1.69 -10.47 9.25
C ASP A 205 -0.24 -10.03 9.46
N TYR A 206 0.62 -10.19 8.45
CA TYR A 206 2.06 -9.89 8.59
C TYR A 206 2.56 -9.03 7.44
N THR A 207 3.50 -8.15 7.72
CA THR A 207 4.36 -7.54 6.69
C THR A 207 5.78 -8.05 6.84
N GLN A 208 6.45 -8.28 5.71
CA GLN A 208 7.86 -8.63 5.69
C GLN A 208 8.58 -7.86 4.57
N PRO A 209 9.62 -7.08 4.89
CA PRO A 209 10.46 -6.44 3.88
C PRO A 209 11.33 -7.48 3.19
N VAL A 210 11.45 -7.36 1.88
CA VAL A 210 12.27 -8.20 1.01
C VAL A 210 13.21 -7.30 0.23
N GLN A 211 14.48 -7.69 0.16
CA GLN A 211 15.48 -7.03 -0.67
C GLN A 211 16.21 -8.08 -1.52
N ILE A 212 16.29 -7.85 -2.82
CA ILE A 212 16.99 -8.70 -3.78
C ILE A 212 18.08 -7.85 -4.42
N THR A 213 19.33 -8.30 -4.35
CA THR A 213 20.42 -7.72 -5.14
C THR A 213 20.84 -8.67 -6.24
N MET A 214 20.92 -8.17 -7.46
CA MET A 214 21.34 -8.93 -8.64
C MET A 214 22.40 -8.18 -9.44
N ALA A 215 23.28 -8.91 -10.12
CA ALA A 215 24.23 -8.35 -11.07
C ALA A 215 23.49 -7.83 -12.31
N THR A 216 23.68 -6.55 -12.65
CA THR A 216 22.98 -5.94 -13.79
C THR A 216 23.45 -6.52 -15.12
N ASN A 217 24.73 -6.91 -15.23
CA ASN A 217 25.32 -7.53 -16.42
C ASN A 217 25.07 -6.77 -17.75
N GLY A 218 24.92 -5.44 -17.68
CA GLY A 218 24.63 -4.59 -18.85
C GLY A 218 23.17 -4.65 -19.33
N ALA A 219 22.26 -5.26 -18.58
CA ALA A 219 20.84 -5.21 -18.87
C ALA A 219 20.31 -3.76 -18.75
N SER A 220 19.41 -3.39 -19.64
CA SER A 220 18.76 -2.07 -19.64
C SER A 220 17.33 -2.12 -19.09
N THR A 221 16.79 -3.32 -18.87
CA THR A 221 15.44 -3.51 -18.35
C THR A 221 15.37 -4.76 -17.49
N LEU A 222 14.42 -4.78 -16.56
CA LEU A 222 14.07 -5.94 -15.73
C LEU A 222 12.56 -6.08 -15.66
N ASP A 223 12.03 -7.27 -15.95
CA ASP A 223 10.64 -7.58 -15.64
C ASP A 223 10.54 -8.13 -14.23
N ILE A 224 9.72 -7.51 -13.39
CA ILE A 224 9.43 -7.93 -12.02
C ILE A 224 7.98 -8.37 -11.97
N GLY A 225 7.73 -9.59 -11.51
CA GLY A 225 6.40 -10.15 -11.38
C GLY A 225 6.13 -10.70 -9.99
N PHE A 226 4.85 -10.73 -9.63
CA PHE A 226 4.35 -11.37 -8.41
C PHE A 226 3.24 -12.35 -8.76
N GLY A 227 3.14 -13.40 -7.96
CA GLY A 227 2.14 -14.44 -8.13
C GLY A 227 1.85 -15.16 -6.83
N THR A 228 0.77 -15.93 -6.83
CA THR A 228 0.41 -16.78 -5.71
C THR A 228 -0.35 -18.02 -6.19
N ASP A 229 -0.50 -19.06 -5.38
CA ASP A 229 -1.43 -20.16 -5.62
C ASP A 229 -2.60 -20.19 -4.62
N LEU A 230 -2.88 -19.04 -3.97
CA LEU A 230 -4.09 -18.78 -3.19
C LEU A 230 -5.33 -19.33 -3.89
N ASN A 231 -6.27 -19.80 -3.08
CA ASN A 231 -7.43 -20.52 -3.58
C ASN A 231 -8.76 -19.80 -3.28
N SER A 232 -8.73 -18.80 -2.41
CA SER A 232 -9.87 -17.96 -2.00
C SER A 232 -9.87 -16.57 -2.65
N SER A 233 -10.80 -15.71 -2.24
CA SER A 233 -10.89 -14.32 -2.72
C SER A 233 -10.09 -13.38 -1.83
N TYR A 234 -9.81 -12.16 -2.31
CA TYR A 234 -9.02 -11.16 -1.60
C TYR A 234 -9.51 -10.78 -0.19
N GLN A 235 -10.77 -11.07 0.15
CA GLN A 235 -11.33 -10.81 1.48
C GLN A 235 -11.02 -11.91 2.51
N ASP A 236 -10.37 -13.00 2.09
CA ASP A 236 -10.17 -14.21 2.89
C ASP A 236 -8.72 -14.67 2.85
N GLU A 237 -8.05 -14.62 1.69
CA GLU A 237 -6.60 -14.74 1.61
C GLU A 237 -6.10 -13.78 0.53
N SER A 238 -5.04 -13.04 0.84
CA SER A 238 -4.38 -12.21 -0.16
C SER A 238 -2.90 -12.02 0.09
N LEU A 239 -2.18 -11.78 -1.00
CA LEU A 239 -0.81 -11.30 -1.03
C LEU A 239 -0.83 -9.82 -1.42
N GLY A 240 -0.34 -8.96 -0.54
CA GLY A 240 -0.13 -7.54 -0.82
C GLY A 240 1.33 -7.25 -1.12
N ILE A 241 1.57 -6.36 -2.07
CA ILE A 241 2.89 -5.80 -2.37
C ILE A 241 2.82 -4.29 -2.19
N ASP A 242 3.79 -3.74 -1.48
CA ASP A 242 3.90 -2.31 -1.19
C ASP A 242 5.38 -1.87 -1.16
N ALA A 243 5.62 -0.56 -1.15
CA ALA A 243 6.94 0.05 -0.97
C ALA A 243 8.01 -0.45 -1.97
N LEU A 244 7.61 -0.75 -3.21
CA LEU A 244 8.51 -1.28 -4.22
C LEU A 244 9.48 -0.20 -4.69
N THR A 245 10.76 -0.50 -4.63
CA THR A 245 11.85 0.32 -5.16
C THR A 245 12.75 -0.52 -6.06
N VAL A 246 13.23 0.11 -7.13
CA VAL A 246 14.27 -0.43 -8.01
C VAL A 246 15.37 0.61 -8.08
N ALA A 247 16.60 0.23 -7.77
CA ALA A 247 17.73 1.15 -7.72
C ALA A 247 18.99 0.50 -8.29
N SER A 248 19.87 1.31 -8.87
CA SER A 248 21.23 0.88 -9.16
C SER A 248 22.05 0.82 -7.87
N ALA A 249 23.00 -0.10 -7.82
CA ALA A 249 23.87 -0.32 -6.67
C ALA A 249 25.32 -0.57 -7.10
N ASP A 250 26.26 -0.01 -6.34
CA ASP A 250 27.71 -0.18 -6.56
C ASP A 250 28.24 -1.47 -5.91
N SER A 251 27.49 -2.07 -5.00
CA SER A 251 27.83 -3.30 -4.28
C SER A 251 26.63 -4.24 -4.14
N PRO A 252 26.86 -5.56 -3.93
CA PRO A 252 25.82 -6.52 -3.59
C PRO A 252 25.07 -6.16 -2.30
#